data_AF-A0AAN7M939-F1
#
_entry.id   AF-A0AAN7M939-F1
#
_cell.length_a   1.000
_cell.length_b   1.000
_cell.length_c   1.000
_cell.angle_alpha   90.00
_cell.angle_beta   90.00
_cell.angle_gamma   90.00
#
_symmetry.space_group_name_H-M   'P 1'
#
loop_
_entity.id
_entity.type
_entity.pdbx_description
1 polymer ?
#
loop_
_entity_poly.entity_id
_entity_poly.type
_entity_poly.pdbx_seq_one_letter_code
_entity_poly.pdbx_strand_id
1 'polypeptide(L)'
;MPSPSRVRPTSLSGNSCVMPSILSFSMDVRRGKIGEDRIVETHLLRLLYNQQLQWRFLNARADATFSIQKLGAEKILWNAWIKISDLQHKVTLKRMKLLLLRQKLKLTSILKEQISCLDDWSLFLGQLKPWEQAPSVFQLLEKHWYVDIQNLKDSMRSAVDAMQGMASSIRSLSSKVKDYCLRTHILQLHRTGSSTGHCV
;
A
#
# COMPACT_ATOMS: atom_id res chain seq x y z
N MET A 1 -15.75 -2.00 31.90
CA MET A 1 -15.51 -3.07 32.90
C MET A 1 -15.72 -2.46 34.28
N PRO A 2 -16.82 -2.78 34.99
CA PRO A 2 -17.19 -2.08 36.22
C PRO A 2 -16.39 -2.60 37.43
N SER A 3 -16.05 -1.69 38.35
CA SER A 3 -15.31 -1.95 39.59
C SER A 3 -16.14 -2.75 40.60
N PRO A 4 -15.55 -3.68 41.39
CA PRO A 4 -16.30 -4.45 42.37
C PRO A 4 -16.63 -3.63 43.61
N SER A 5 -17.87 -3.79 44.06
CA SER A 5 -18.54 -3.11 45.16
C SER A 5 -17.98 -3.47 46.54
N ARG A 6 -17.96 -2.46 47.42
CA ARG A 6 -17.65 -2.57 48.85
C ARG A 6 -18.85 -3.20 49.58
N VAL A 7 -18.71 -4.44 50.05
CA VAL A 7 -19.68 -5.07 50.96
C VAL A 7 -19.33 -4.71 52.41
N ARG A 8 -20.31 -4.19 53.15
CA ARG A 8 -20.24 -3.94 54.61
C ARG A 8 -20.77 -5.19 55.34
N PRO A 9 -20.11 -5.73 56.38
CA PRO A 9 -20.72 -6.78 57.20
C PRO A 9 -21.47 -6.19 58.40
N THR A 10 -22.66 -6.76 58.64
CA THR A 10 -23.46 -6.67 59.86
C THR A 10 -22.86 -7.56 60.96
N SER A 11 -22.83 -7.03 62.18
CA SER A 11 -22.32 -7.66 63.40
C SER A 11 -23.29 -8.70 63.98
N LEU A 12 -22.79 -9.86 64.41
CA LEU A 12 -23.05 -10.44 65.74
C LEU A 12 -22.27 -11.75 65.94
N SER A 13 -21.68 -11.86 67.15
CA SER A 13 -21.20 -13.07 67.81
C SER A 13 -19.84 -13.65 67.37
N GLY A 14 -18.79 -13.22 68.07
CA GLY A 14 -17.86 -14.14 68.70
C GLY A 14 -17.00 -15.05 67.82
N ASN A 15 -16.26 -14.48 66.87
CA ASN A 15 -14.85 -14.84 66.68
C ASN A 15 -14.20 -13.84 65.72
N SER A 16 -13.12 -13.24 66.20
CA SER A 16 -12.30 -12.28 65.48
C SER A 16 -12.03 -12.76 64.06
N CYS A 17 -12.41 -11.92 63.09
CA CYS A 17 -11.87 -11.87 61.76
C CYS A 17 -10.37 -11.59 61.86
N VAL A 18 -9.60 -12.63 62.19
CA VAL A 18 -8.14 -12.60 62.20
C VAL A 18 -7.70 -12.47 60.74
N MET A 19 -7.38 -11.24 60.32
CA MET A 19 -6.35 -11.09 59.29
C MET A 19 -5.19 -11.97 59.75
N PRO A 20 -4.66 -12.88 58.91
CA PRO A 20 -3.58 -13.76 59.31
C PRO A 20 -2.36 -12.89 59.62
N SER A 21 -2.23 -12.57 60.90
CA SER A 21 -1.16 -11.77 61.46
C SER A 21 0.03 -12.70 61.62
N ILE A 22 1.23 -12.21 61.32
CA ILE A 22 2.49 -12.95 61.52
C ILE A 22 2.60 -13.46 62.98
N LEU A 23 1.87 -12.84 63.91
CA LEU A 23 1.88 -13.14 65.34
C LEU A 23 0.88 -14.24 65.78
N SER A 24 -0.11 -14.62 64.96
CA SER A 24 -1.09 -15.66 65.35
C SER A 24 -0.50 -17.08 65.29
N PHE A 25 0.55 -17.27 64.48
CA PHE A 25 1.31 -18.52 64.39
C PHE A 25 1.79 -19.00 65.77
N SER A 26 2.34 -18.09 66.58
CA SER A 26 2.83 -18.39 67.92
C SER A 26 1.72 -18.78 68.90
N MET A 27 0.47 -18.40 68.64
CA MET A 27 -0.69 -18.75 69.46
C MET A 27 -1.30 -20.09 69.04
N ASP A 28 -1.30 -20.41 67.74
CA ASP A 28 -1.84 -21.67 67.20
C ASP A 28 -0.96 -22.89 67.54
N VAL A 29 0.37 -22.71 67.74
CA VAL A 29 1.28 -23.78 68.23
C VAL A 29 0.80 -24.39 69.56
N ARG A 30 0.11 -23.61 70.40
CA ARG A 30 -0.38 -24.07 71.72
C ARG A 30 -1.69 -24.85 71.66
N ARG A 31 -2.32 -25.01 70.48
CA ARG A 31 -3.70 -25.52 70.33
C ARG A 31 -3.82 -26.99 69.90
N GLY A 32 -2.73 -27.76 69.98
CA GLY A 32 -2.71 -29.18 69.58
C GLY A 32 -2.88 -29.39 68.07
N LYS A 33 -3.38 -30.56 67.64
CA LYS A 33 -3.50 -30.97 66.21
C LYS A 33 -4.18 -29.93 65.30
N ILE A 34 -5.20 -29.23 65.79
CA ILE A 34 -5.95 -28.21 65.00
C ILE A 34 -5.12 -26.93 64.73
N GLY A 35 -4.13 -26.64 65.58
CA GLY A 35 -3.24 -25.50 65.44
C GLY A 35 -2.10 -25.77 64.47
N GLU A 36 -1.61 -27.01 64.44
CA GLU A 36 -0.57 -27.47 63.51
C GLU A 36 -1.04 -27.45 62.04
N ASP A 37 -2.28 -27.88 61.78
CA ASP A 37 -2.88 -27.82 60.43
C ASP A 37 -3.06 -26.36 59.95
N ARG A 38 -3.53 -25.47 60.83
CA ARG A 38 -3.67 -24.03 60.54
C ARG A 38 -2.34 -23.35 60.26
N ILE A 39 -1.31 -23.76 60.99
CA ILE A 39 0.07 -23.33 60.77
C ILE A 39 0.51 -23.67 59.34
N VAL A 40 0.34 -24.93 58.92
CA VAL A 40 0.70 -25.38 57.56
C VAL A 40 -0.09 -24.61 56.50
N GLU A 41 -1.39 -24.40 56.68
CA GLU A 41 -2.23 -23.63 55.77
C GLU A 41 -1.78 -22.16 55.64
N THR A 42 -1.43 -21.51 56.75
CA THR A 42 -0.95 -20.11 56.72
C THR A 42 0.39 -19.97 55.99
N HIS A 43 1.29 -20.94 56.14
CA HIS A 43 2.55 -20.99 55.39
C HIS A 43 2.33 -21.22 53.90
N LEU A 44 1.43 -22.14 53.55
CA LEU A 44 1.06 -22.40 52.16
C LEU A 44 0.48 -21.14 51.50
N LEU A 45 -0.42 -20.43 52.20
CA LEU A 45 -0.97 -19.17 51.71
C LEU A 45 0.12 -18.13 51.47
N ARG A 46 1.10 -18.02 52.39
CA ARG A 46 2.25 -17.11 52.23
C ARG A 46 3.09 -17.49 51.01
N LEU A 47 3.36 -18.77 50.78
CA LEU A 47 4.13 -19.23 49.63
C LEU A 47 3.40 -18.91 48.30
N LEU A 48 2.12 -19.25 48.21
CA LEU A 48 1.30 -18.98 47.03
C LEU A 48 1.20 -17.48 46.74
N TYR A 49 1.02 -16.66 47.77
CA TYR A 49 0.99 -15.20 47.64
C TYR A 49 2.32 -14.65 47.11
N ASN A 50 3.46 -15.10 47.64
CA ASN A 50 4.77 -14.68 47.17
C ASN A 50 5.04 -15.12 45.73
N GLN A 51 4.63 -16.34 45.36
CA GLN A 51 4.73 -16.82 43.98
C GLN A 51 3.89 -15.96 43.02
N GLN A 52 2.67 -15.59 43.42
CA GLN A 52 1.83 -14.69 42.63
C GLN A 52 2.47 -13.30 42.47
N LEU A 53 3.05 -12.74 43.53
CA LEU A 53 3.77 -11.47 43.45
C LEU A 53 5.00 -11.56 42.54
N GLN A 54 5.77 -12.65 42.63
CA GLN A 54 6.92 -12.88 41.75
C GLN A 54 6.49 -12.98 40.29
N TRP A 55 5.41 -13.70 39.98
CA TRP A 55 4.86 -13.80 38.63
C TRP A 55 4.44 -12.43 38.10
N ARG A 56 3.73 -11.62 38.91
CA ARG A 56 3.33 -10.25 38.53
C ARG A 56 4.54 -9.34 38.29
N PHE A 57 5.57 -9.43 39.13
CA PHE A 57 6.79 -8.66 38.98
C PHE A 57 7.54 -9.04 37.70
N LEU A 58 7.70 -10.34 37.44
CA LEU A 58 8.37 -10.82 36.22
C LEU A 58 7.61 -10.40 34.96
N ASN A 59 6.29 -10.48 34.97
CA ASN A 59 5.46 -10.01 33.85
C ASN A 59 5.56 -8.50 33.65
N ALA A 60 5.43 -7.70 34.72
CA ALA A 60 5.58 -6.26 34.62
C ALA A 60 6.97 -5.86 34.09
N ARG A 61 8.02 -6.60 34.48
CA ARG A 61 9.37 -6.42 33.94
C ARG A 61 9.44 -6.77 32.46
N ALA A 62 8.84 -7.89 32.05
CA ALA A 62 8.77 -8.29 30.64
C ALA A 62 8.05 -7.23 29.80
N ASP A 63 6.88 -6.77 30.26
CA ASP A 63 6.09 -5.72 29.59
C ASP A 63 6.86 -4.41 29.46
N ALA A 64 7.60 -4.01 30.51
CA ALA A 64 8.45 -2.82 30.47
C ALA A 64 9.58 -2.95 29.43
N THR A 65 10.27 -4.10 29.40
CA THR A 65 11.34 -4.35 28.41
C THR A 65 10.79 -4.39 26.99
N PHE A 66 9.64 -5.04 26.78
CA PHE A 66 8.98 -5.12 25.49
C PHE A 66 8.55 -3.73 25.00
N SER A 67 8.00 -2.90 25.89
CA SER A 67 7.59 -1.53 25.54
C SER A 67 8.77 -0.67 25.09
N ILE A 68 9.93 -0.79 25.75
CA ILE A 68 11.16 -0.08 25.35
C ILE A 68 11.65 -0.57 23.97
N GLN A 69 11.68 -1.89 23.76
CA GLN A 69 12.09 -2.47 22.47
C GLN A 69 11.13 -2.03 21.34
N LYS A 70 9.82 -2.05 21.60
CA LYS A 70 8.80 -1.61 20.66
C LYS A 70 9.00 -0.15 20.26
N LEU A 71 9.16 0.76 21.21
CA LEU A 71 9.43 2.17 20.94
C LEU A 71 10.73 2.36 20.13
N GLY A 72 11.77 1.59 20.46
CA GLY A 72 13.02 1.58 19.69
C GLY A 72 12.80 1.18 18.23
N ALA A 73 12.06 0.10 18.00
CA ALA A 73 11.74 -0.40 16.65
C ALA A 73 10.88 0.61 15.88
N GLU A 74 9.84 1.18 16.51
CA GLU A 74 8.99 2.21 15.91
C GLU A 74 9.81 3.44 15.49
N LYS A 75 10.73 3.91 16.34
CA LYS A 75 11.62 5.02 16.02
C LYS A 75 12.53 4.71 14.82
N ILE A 76 13.09 3.50 14.75
CA ILE A 76 13.94 3.08 13.62
C ILE A 76 13.12 3.05 12.33
N LEU A 77 11.93 2.44 12.36
CA LEU A 77 11.03 2.36 11.21
C LEU A 77 10.60 3.75 10.73
N TRP A 78 10.22 4.64 11.65
CA TRP A 78 9.84 6.01 11.32
C TRP A 78 11.00 6.79 10.69
N ASN A 79 12.20 6.68 11.24
CA ASN A 79 13.39 7.30 10.64
C ASN A 79 13.73 6.73 9.27
N ALA A 80 13.63 5.42 9.09
CA ALA A 80 13.83 4.76 7.80
C ALA A 80 12.81 5.25 6.77
N TRP A 81 11.54 5.34 7.17
CA TRP A 81 10.46 5.84 6.34
C TRP A 81 10.68 7.30 5.89
N ILE A 82 11.12 8.18 6.79
CA ILE A 82 11.48 9.55 6.43
C ILE A 82 12.61 9.57 5.40
N LYS A 83 13.70 8.82 5.64
CA LYS A 83 14.85 8.78 4.71
C LYS A 83 14.45 8.25 3.33
N ILE A 84 13.63 7.19 3.28
CA ILE A 84 13.11 6.64 2.03
C ILE A 84 12.26 7.69 1.31
N SER A 85 11.36 8.38 2.03
CA SER A 85 10.48 9.39 1.45
C SER A 85 11.26 10.59 0.89
N ASP A 86 12.26 11.08 1.62
CA ASP A 86 13.16 12.15 1.15
C ASP A 86 13.93 11.73 -0.11
N LEU A 87 14.46 10.50 -0.14
CA LEU A 87 15.14 9.97 -1.32
C LEU A 87 14.19 9.85 -2.51
N GLN A 88 12.99 9.31 -2.32
CA GLN A 88 11.97 9.22 -3.36
C GLN A 88 11.59 10.60 -3.90
N HIS A 89 11.44 11.59 -3.04
CA HIS A 89 11.17 12.98 -3.44
C HIS A 89 12.32 13.54 -4.30
N LYS A 90 13.57 13.39 -3.84
CA LYS A 90 14.77 13.83 -4.59
C LYS A 90 14.89 13.14 -5.96
N VAL A 91 14.65 11.82 -6.02
CA VAL A 91 14.66 11.06 -7.27
C VAL A 91 13.57 11.56 -8.22
N THR A 92 12.36 11.80 -7.71
CA THR A 92 11.23 12.32 -8.49
C THR A 92 11.56 13.68 -9.09
N LEU A 93 12.10 14.60 -8.30
CA LEU A 93 12.54 15.92 -8.79
C LEU A 93 13.61 15.80 -9.87
N LYS A 94 14.61 14.92 -9.69
CA LYS A 94 15.65 14.68 -10.71
C LYS A 94 15.06 14.11 -12.01
N ARG A 95 14.12 13.16 -11.91
CA ARG A 95 13.41 12.60 -13.07
C ARG A 95 12.62 13.66 -13.83
N MET A 96 11.87 14.51 -13.11
CA MET A 96 11.13 15.63 -13.72
C MET A 96 12.07 16.60 -14.45
N LYS A 97 13.18 17.02 -13.82
CA LYS A 97 14.18 17.89 -14.45
C LYS A 97 14.79 17.26 -15.70
N LEU A 98 15.12 15.98 -15.66
CA LEU A 98 15.68 15.26 -16.81
C LEU A 98 14.68 15.19 -17.97
N LEU A 99 13.41 14.89 -17.69
CA LEU A 99 12.36 14.87 -18.71
C LEU A 99 12.18 16.24 -19.35
N LEU A 100 12.18 17.32 -18.55
CA LEU A 100 12.11 18.69 -19.05
C LEU A 100 13.28 19.02 -19.98
N LEU A 101 14.51 18.70 -19.57
CA LEU A 101 15.70 18.93 -20.40
C LEU A 101 15.65 18.13 -21.71
N ARG A 102 15.22 16.87 -21.65
CA ARG A 102 15.04 16.03 -22.84
C ARG A 102 14.01 16.63 -23.80
N GLN A 103 12.89 17.15 -23.29
CA GLN A 103 11.88 17.82 -24.11
C GLN A 103 12.43 19.11 -24.73
N LYS A 104 13.16 19.93 -23.96
CA LYS A 104 13.82 21.12 -24.50
C LYS A 104 14.78 20.79 -25.64
N LEU A 105 15.63 19.77 -25.46
CA LEU A 105 16.57 19.35 -26.51
C LEU A 105 15.87 18.86 -27.78
N LYS A 106 14.79 18.06 -27.63
CA LYS A 106 13.97 17.62 -28.77
C LYS A 106 13.33 18.80 -29.50
N LEU A 107 12.82 19.77 -28.76
CA LEU A 107 12.23 20.96 -29.38
C LEU A 107 13.30 21.77 -30.12
N THR A 108 14.50 21.95 -29.53
CA THR A 108 15.59 22.66 -30.20
C THR A 108 16.08 21.93 -31.44
N SER A 109 16.10 20.59 -31.47
CA SER A 109 16.51 19.84 -32.66
C SER A 109 15.49 20.00 -33.79
N ILE A 110 14.19 19.87 -33.48
CA ILE A 110 13.11 20.08 -34.46
C ILE A 110 13.17 21.52 -35.01
N LEU A 111 13.25 22.52 -34.13
CA LEU A 111 13.33 23.91 -34.56
C LEU A 111 14.56 24.17 -35.45
N LYS A 112 15.72 23.59 -35.12
CA LYS A 112 16.93 23.70 -35.94
C LYS A 112 16.74 23.09 -37.34
N GLU A 113 16.12 21.91 -37.43
CA GLU A 113 15.80 21.28 -38.72
C GLU A 113 14.82 22.13 -39.54
N GLN A 114 13.79 22.69 -38.91
CA GLN A 114 12.83 23.57 -39.58
C GLN A 114 13.48 24.87 -40.07
N ILE A 115 14.34 25.49 -39.28
CA ILE A 115 15.09 26.70 -39.68
C ILE A 115 16.00 26.39 -40.87
N SER A 116 16.75 25.27 -40.82
CA SER A 116 17.60 24.86 -41.94
C SER A 116 16.78 24.63 -43.23
N CYS A 117 15.61 24.02 -43.11
CA CYS A 117 14.70 23.85 -44.25
C CYS A 117 14.27 25.22 -44.81
N LEU A 118 13.83 26.15 -43.96
CA LEU A 118 13.44 27.49 -44.40
C LEU A 118 14.60 28.24 -45.08
N ASP A 119 15.82 28.10 -44.57
CA ASP A 119 17.01 28.68 -45.19
C ASP A 119 17.25 28.10 -46.59
N ASP A 120 17.15 26.77 -46.76
CA ASP A 120 17.28 26.10 -48.07
C ASP A 120 16.20 26.55 -49.06
N TRP A 121 14.96 26.68 -48.61
CA TRP A 121 13.86 27.20 -49.43
C TRP A 121 14.09 28.65 -49.84
N SER A 122 14.63 29.49 -48.96
CA SER A 122 14.96 30.88 -49.27
C SER A 122 16.05 30.98 -50.36
N LEU A 123 17.04 30.08 -50.32
CA LEU A 123 18.07 29.98 -51.35
C LEU A 123 17.48 29.55 -52.70
N PHE A 124 16.61 28.54 -52.70
CA PHE A 124 15.93 28.07 -53.91
C PHE A 124 15.05 29.15 -54.54
N LEU A 125 14.24 29.86 -53.73
CA LEU A 125 13.46 31.01 -54.20
C LEU A 125 14.34 32.15 -54.70
N GLY A 126 15.50 32.37 -54.07
CA GLY A 126 16.51 33.33 -54.52
C GLY A 126 17.13 32.96 -55.88
N GLN A 127 17.28 31.67 -56.19
CA GLN A 127 17.70 31.15 -57.49
C GLN A 127 16.57 31.12 -58.53
N LEU A 128 15.31 31.12 -58.08
CA LEU A 128 14.10 31.22 -58.90
C LEU A 128 13.73 32.65 -59.32
N LYS A 129 14.58 33.65 -59.02
CA LYS A 129 14.40 35.04 -59.51
C LYS A 129 14.29 35.17 -61.04
N PRO A 130 14.93 34.34 -61.89
CA PRO A 130 14.73 34.39 -63.36
C PRO A 130 13.34 33.98 -63.88
N TRP A 131 12.45 33.42 -63.05
CA TRP A 131 11.26 32.68 -63.50
C TRP A 131 9.98 33.49 -63.28
N GLU A 132 10.07 34.68 -62.66
CA GLU A 132 8.99 35.68 -62.60
C GLU A 132 8.55 36.17 -63.98
N GLN A 133 9.28 35.84 -65.05
CA GLN A 133 8.92 36.20 -66.42
C GLN A 133 8.03 35.16 -67.14
N ALA A 134 7.70 34.00 -66.54
CA ALA A 134 6.92 32.95 -67.20
C ALA A 134 5.70 32.47 -66.36
N PRO A 135 4.46 32.90 -66.68
CA PRO A 135 3.24 32.55 -65.94
C PRO A 135 2.83 31.06 -65.98
N SER A 136 3.44 30.25 -66.86
CA SER A 136 2.94 28.91 -67.20
C SER A 136 3.28 27.82 -66.18
N VAL A 137 4.31 28.02 -65.35
CA VAL A 137 4.88 26.96 -64.50
C VAL A 137 4.14 26.83 -63.16
N PHE A 138 3.64 27.93 -62.61
CA PHE A 138 2.93 27.96 -61.33
C PHE A 138 1.59 27.21 -61.37
N GLN A 139 0.84 27.30 -62.47
CA GLN A 139 -0.44 26.59 -62.62
C GLN A 139 -0.30 25.07 -62.70
N LEU A 140 0.80 24.56 -63.26
CA LEU A 140 1.02 23.12 -63.41
C LEU A 140 1.45 22.48 -62.08
N LEU A 141 2.26 23.21 -61.31
CA LEU A 141 2.68 22.79 -59.97
C LEU A 141 1.47 22.77 -59.01
N GLU A 142 0.57 23.74 -59.13
CA GLU A 142 -0.62 23.86 -58.27
C GLU A 142 -1.54 22.64 -58.31
N LYS A 143 -1.75 22.11 -59.51
CA LYS A 143 -2.58 20.92 -59.69
C LYS A 143 -1.92 19.65 -59.17
N HIS A 144 -0.59 19.53 -59.31
CA HIS A 144 0.10 18.32 -58.90
C HIS A 144 0.17 18.19 -57.37
N TRP A 145 0.43 19.27 -56.64
CA TRP A 145 0.52 19.21 -55.17
C TRP A 145 -0.85 19.04 -54.50
N TYR A 146 -1.92 19.60 -55.07
CA TYR A 146 -3.27 19.46 -54.51
C TYR A 146 -3.78 18.01 -54.58
N VAL A 147 -3.45 17.29 -55.66
CA VAL A 147 -3.81 15.87 -55.84
C VAL A 147 -3.12 14.98 -54.80
N ASP A 148 -1.85 15.25 -54.48
CA ASP A 148 -1.07 14.41 -53.57
C ASP A 148 -1.49 14.57 -52.09
N ILE A 149 -1.82 15.80 -51.67
CA ILE A 149 -2.36 16.06 -50.32
C ILE A 149 -3.71 15.34 -50.13
N GLN A 150 -4.54 15.29 -51.16
CA GLN A 150 -5.84 14.64 -51.09
C GLN A 150 -5.69 13.12 -50.97
N ASN A 151 -4.78 12.52 -51.76
CA ASN A 151 -4.45 11.09 -51.64
C ASN A 151 -3.88 10.72 -50.25
N LEU A 152 -3.01 11.57 -49.70
CA LEU A 152 -2.47 11.38 -48.34
C LEU A 152 -3.58 11.43 -47.29
N LYS A 153 -4.50 12.40 -47.38
CA LYS A 153 -5.64 12.54 -46.46
C LYS A 153 -6.54 11.30 -46.50
N ASP A 154 -6.81 10.79 -47.69
CA ASP A 154 -7.69 9.64 -47.89
C ASP A 154 -7.02 8.35 -47.38
N SER A 155 -5.71 8.19 -47.60
CA SER A 155 -4.91 7.08 -47.03
C SER A 155 -4.90 7.14 -45.50
N MET A 156 -4.71 8.32 -44.89
CA MET A 156 -4.75 8.48 -43.44
C MET A 156 -6.13 8.16 -42.86
N ARG A 157 -7.21 8.62 -43.50
CA ARG A 157 -8.58 8.33 -43.08
C ARG A 157 -8.86 6.82 -43.11
N SER A 158 -8.46 6.15 -44.18
CA SER A 158 -8.59 4.70 -44.31
C SER A 158 -7.81 3.94 -43.22
N ALA A 159 -6.59 4.38 -42.89
CA ALA A 159 -5.79 3.80 -41.81
C ALA A 159 -6.45 3.96 -40.44
N VAL A 160 -7.04 5.14 -40.16
CA VAL A 160 -7.78 5.39 -38.91
C VAL A 160 -9.01 4.50 -38.79
N ASP A 161 -9.76 4.32 -39.88
CA ASP A 161 -10.94 3.45 -39.92
C ASP A 161 -10.54 1.98 -39.65
N ALA A 162 -9.44 1.51 -40.25
CA ALA A 162 -8.90 0.18 -40.01
C ALA A 162 -8.48 -0.01 -38.53
N MET A 163 -7.79 0.98 -37.96
CA MET A 163 -7.41 0.96 -36.54
C MET A 163 -8.62 0.95 -35.61
N GLN A 164 -9.67 1.68 -35.94
CA GLN A 164 -10.90 1.69 -35.17
C GLN A 164 -11.61 0.33 -35.22
N GLY A 165 -11.60 -0.34 -36.39
CA GLY A 165 -12.10 -1.72 -36.55
C GLY A 165 -11.30 -2.76 -35.76
N MET A 166 -9.98 -2.59 -35.67
CA MET A 166 -9.14 -3.42 -34.80
C MET A 166 -9.45 -3.18 -33.32
N ALA A 167 -9.60 -1.92 -32.90
CA ALA A 167 -9.92 -1.57 -31.52
C ALA A 167 -11.28 -2.12 -31.08
N SER A 168 -12.30 -2.11 -31.96
CA SER A 168 -13.60 -2.73 -31.68
C SER A 168 -13.50 -4.26 -31.57
N SER A 169 -12.70 -4.90 -32.42
CA SER A 169 -12.43 -6.34 -32.38
C SER A 169 -11.73 -6.78 -31.08
N ILE A 170 -10.69 -6.05 -30.66
CA ILE A 170 -9.98 -6.28 -29.40
C ILE A 170 -10.92 -6.15 -28.20
N ARG A 171 -11.78 -5.11 -28.19
CA ARG A 171 -12.75 -4.89 -27.12
C ARG A 171 -13.77 -6.03 -27.03
N SER A 172 -14.27 -6.49 -28.18
CA SER A 172 -15.17 -7.65 -28.26
C SER A 172 -14.52 -8.92 -27.72
N LEU A 173 -13.29 -9.21 -28.14
CA LEU A 173 -12.54 -10.38 -27.68
C LEU A 173 -12.28 -10.31 -26.17
N SER A 174 -11.88 -9.15 -25.66
CA SER A 174 -11.66 -8.94 -24.22
C SER A 174 -12.93 -9.20 -23.41
N SER A 175 -14.10 -8.75 -23.89
CA SER A 175 -15.38 -9.03 -23.23
C SER A 175 -15.70 -10.53 -23.22
N LYS A 176 -15.52 -11.22 -24.35
CA LYS A 176 -15.76 -12.66 -24.45
C LYS A 176 -14.84 -13.46 -23.51
N VAL A 177 -13.56 -13.09 -23.42
CA VAL A 177 -12.61 -13.75 -22.49
C VAL A 177 -13.02 -13.56 -21.04
N LYS A 178 -13.48 -12.36 -20.65
CA LYS A 178 -13.99 -12.11 -19.29
C LYS A 178 -15.21 -12.98 -18.99
N ASP A 179 -16.15 -13.08 -19.93
CA ASP A 179 -17.35 -13.91 -19.77
C ASP A 179 -17.02 -15.40 -19.62
N TYR A 180 -16.11 -15.93 -20.45
CA TYR A 180 -15.64 -17.31 -20.32
C TYR A 180 -14.95 -17.54 -18.97
N CYS A 181 -14.07 -16.64 -18.55
CA CYS A 181 -13.36 -16.74 -17.27
C CYS A 181 -14.35 -16.77 -16.09
N LEU A 182 -15.31 -15.84 -16.06
CA LEU A 182 -16.36 -15.81 -15.03
C LEU A 182 -17.22 -17.07 -15.04
N ARG A 183 -17.65 -17.55 -16.21
CA ARG A 183 -18.41 -18.81 -16.33
C ARG A 183 -17.61 -20.02 -15.83
N THR A 184 -16.33 -20.12 -16.19
CA THR A 184 -15.49 -21.22 -15.70
C THR A 184 -15.28 -21.17 -14.19
N HIS A 185 -15.10 -19.98 -13.62
CA HIS A 185 -14.90 -19.82 -12.18
C HIS A 185 -16.18 -20.14 -11.38
N ILE A 186 -17.36 -19.78 -11.91
CA ILE A 186 -18.66 -20.15 -11.33
C ILE A 186 -18.87 -21.67 -11.38
N LEU A 187 -18.54 -22.32 -12.50
CA LEU A 187 -18.66 -23.78 -12.63
C LEU A 187 -17.69 -24.53 -11.69
N GLN A 188 -16.48 -24.01 -11.46
CA GLN A 188 -15.53 -24.58 -10.50
C GLN A 188 -16.04 -24.46 -9.05
N LEU A 189 -16.60 -23.32 -8.67
CA LEU A 189 -17.19 -23.13 -7.34
C LEU A 189 -18.39 -24.05 -7.08
N HIS A 190 -19.24 -24.28 -8.09
CA HIS A 190 -20.35 -25.24 -7.99
C HIS A 190 -19.85 -26.69 -7.86
N ARG A 191 -18.74 -27.03 -8.53
CA ARG A 191 -18.13 -28.36 -8.44
C ARG A 191 -17.46 -28.61 -7.09
N THR A 192 -16.86 -27.60 -6.46
CA THR A 192 -16.27 -27.71 -5.11
C THR A 192 -17.32 -27.74 -3.99
N GLY A 193 -18.47 -27.08 -4.16
CA GLY A 193 -19.56 -27.11 -3.19
C GLY A 193 -20.31 -28.45 -3.12
N SER A 194 -20.32 -29.23 -4.20
CA SER A 194 -20.95 -30.56 -4.23
C SER A 194 -20.08 -31.67 -3.62
N SER A 195 -18.76 -31.46 -3.48
CA SER A 195 -17.83 -32.47 -2.94
C SER A 195 -17.74 -32.47 -1.40
N THR A 196 -18.24 -31.43 -0.73
CA THR A 196 -18.27 -31.33 0.74
C THR A 196 -19.58 -31.81 1.37
N GLY A 197 -20.52 -32.32 0.56
CA GLY A 197 -21.84 -32.79 0.99
C GLY A 197 -21.98 -34.31 1.23
N HIS A 198 -20.91 -35.09 1.06
CA HIS A 198 -20.92 -36.53 1.32
C HIS A 198 -19.86 -36.91 2.35
N CYS A 199 -20.07 -36.45 3.59
CA CYS A 199 -19.43 -36.98 4.81
C CYS A 199 -20.23 -36.49 6.03
N VAL A 200 -21.51 -36.87 6.14
CA VAL A 200 -22.22 -37.09 7.42
C VAL A 200 -23.23 -38.20 7.18
#